data_AF-A0A2S8ZYL5-F1
#
_entry.id   AF-A0A2S8ZYL5-F1
#
_cell.length_a   1.000
_cell.length_b   1.000
_cell.length_c   1.000
_cell.angle_alpha   90.00
_cell.angle_beta   90.00
_cell.angle_gamma   90.00
#
_symmetry.space_group_name_H-M   'P 1'
#
loop_
_entity.id
_entity.type
_entity.pdbx_description
1 polymer ?
#
loop_
_entity_poly.entity_id
_entity_poly.type
_entity_poly.pdbx_seq_one_letter_code
_entity_poly.pdbx_strand_id
1 'polypeptide(L)'
;MVAVLLLASGCTAFPFVAPSLSDEVVLRVPSGEAGAVAEQLGHRLDVADITERSISTAGDTVTVRYNPPLKGGKPSAVRPELFQAAGVLGMRPVVAVAAGSSASECTVDAPSCTVETAEKETLALGRSFVTNKHLRAAQPVDAQGQWAVQLDFTKDGAAALKTLTDAVACQDDAAQGRFAILVDGRILTAPVLSLECGGSLGDSAQIAGGLDRDEATQFAALLSTPLPEGVTVVSSKP
;
A
#
# COMPACT_ATOMS: atom_id res chain seq x y z
N MET A 1 -22.82 -29.54 -62.58
CA MET A 1 -21.68 -28.60 -62.58
C MET A 1 -22.05 -27.47 -61.63
N VAL A 2 -21.59 -27.54 -60.38
CA VAL A 2 -21.96 -26.58 -59.32
C VAL A 2 -20.85 -25.55 -59.24
N ALA A 3 -21.18 -24.30 -59.51
CA ALA A 3 -20.25 -23.17 -59.39
C ALA A 3 -20.09 -22.81 -57.92
N VAL A 4 -18.88 -22.98 -57.39
CA VAL A 4 -18.48 -22.53 -56.05
C VAL A 4 -18.10 -21.05 -56.14
N LEU A 5 -18.89 -20.20 -55.50
CA LEU A 5 -18.65 -18.76 -55.41
C LEU A 5 -17.72 -18.50 -54.21
N LEU A 6 -16.46 -18.13 -54.47
CA LEU A 6 -15.49 -17.70 -53.47
C LEU A 6 -15.77 -16.24 -53.07
N LEU A 7 -16.34 -16.03 -51.88
CA LEU A 7 -16.41 -14.70 -51.25
C LEU A 7 -15.07 -14.40 -50.58
N ALA A 8 -14.28 -13.52 -51.18
CA ALA A 8 -13.08 -12.96 -50.59
C ALA A 8 -13.48 -11.97 -49.49
N SER A 9 -13.52 -12.42 -48.24
CA SER A 9 -13.69 -11.56 -47.06
C SER A 9 -12.42 -10.73 -46.86
N GLY A 10 -12.42 -9.49 -47.36
CA GLY A 10 -11.40 -8.50 -47.06
C GLY A 10 -11.43 -8.13 -45.58
N CYS A 11 -10.51 -8.67 -44.79
CA CYS A 11 -10.22 -8.17 -43.45
C CYS A 11 -9.49 -6.83 -43.59
N THR A 12 -10.24 -5.73 -43.58
CA THR A 12 -9.68 -4.40 -43.33
C THR A 12 -9.12 -4.39 -41.91
N ALA A 13 -7.80 -4.57 -41.79
CA ALA A 13 -7.09 -4.35 -40.54
C ALA A 13 -7.15 -2.84 -40.22
N PHE A 14 -8.02 -2.46 -39.28
CA PHE A 14 -7.97 -1.12 -38.72
C PHE A 14 -6.63 -0.95 -38.00
N PRO A 15 -5.84 0.09 -38.32
CA PRO A 15 -4.62 0.34 -37.60
C PRO A 15 -4.97 0.63 -36.14
N PHE A 16 -4.60 -0.29 -35.24
CA PHE A 16 -4.69 -0.06 -33.81
C PHE A 16 -3.60 0.97 -33.45
N VAL A 17 -3.99 2.25 -33.38
CA VAL A 17 -3.13 3.29 -32.83
C VAL A 17 -3.13 3.08 -31.32
N ALA A 18 -2.01 2.59 -30.78
CA ALA A 18 -1.87 2.49 -29.33
C ALA A 18 -2.03 3.89 -28.72
N PRO A 19 -2.83 4.05 -27.66
CA PRO A 19 -2.95 5.33 -26.98
C PRO A 19 -1.57 5.81 -26.54
N SER A 20 -1.27 7.09 -26.78
CA SER A 20 -0.05 7.70 -26.26
C SER A 20 -0.14 7.77 -24.74
N LEU A 21 0.88 7.26 -24.04
CA LEU A 21 1.01 7.38 -22.59
C LEU A 21 1.56 8.78 -22.26
N SER A 22 0.90 9.52 -21.37
CA SER A 22 1.26 10.90 -21.02
C SER A 22 2.43 10.97 -20.04
N ASP A 23 2.40 10.15 -18.99
CA ASP A 23 3.33 10.26 -17.88
C ASP A 23 4.42 9.19 -17.96
N GLU A 24 5.62 9.51 -17.47
CA GLU A 24 6.78 8.63 -17.39
C GLU A 24 7.46 8.76 -16.01
N VAL A 25 7.71 7.63 -15.37
CA VAL A 25 8.52 7.51 -14.14
C VAL A 25 9.64 6.53 -14.39
N VAL A 26 10.87 6.95 -14.12
CA VAL A 26 12.08 6.12 -14.24
C VAL A 26 12.63 5.86 -12.85
N LEU A 27 12.74 4.59 -12.50
CA LEU A 27 13.20 4.11 -11.21
C LEU A 27 14.56 3.44 -11.34
N ARG A 28 15.44 3.67 -10.37
CA ARG A 28 16.62 2.85 -10.14
C ARG A 28 16.28 1.85 -9.05
N VAL A 29 16.65 0.59 -9.29
CA VAL A 29 16.37 -0.52 -8.39
C VAL A 29 17.66 -1.23 -7.98
N PRO A 30 17.64 -2.06 -6.92
CA PRO A 30 18.78 -2.91 -6.61
C PRO A 30 19.11 -3.88 -7.74
N SER A 31 20.40 -4.24 -7.87
CA SER A 31 20.87 -5.13 -8.94
C SER A 31 20.16 -6.48 -8.90
N GLY A 32 19.59 -6.87 -10.04
CA GLY A 32 18.84 -8.12 -10.18
C GLY A 32 17.38 -8.07 -9.75
N GLU A 33 16.90 -6.96 -9.17
CA GLU A 33 15.53 -6.81 -8.67
C GLU A 33 14.56 -6.20 -9.71
N ALA A 34 15.05 -5.76 -10.88
CA ALA A 34 14.22 -5.03 -11.86
C ALA A 34 12.97 -5.80 -12.32
N GLY A 35 13.08 -7.12 -12.48
CA GLY A 35 11.94 -7.96 -12.84
C GLY A 35 10.88 -8.01 -11.73
N ALA A 36 11.32 -8.25 -10.49
CA ALA A 36 10.43 -8.31 -9.33
C ALA A 36 9.76 -6.94 -9.06
N VAL A 37 10.53 -5.85 -9.12
CA VAL A 37 9.99 -4.49 -8.97
C VAL A 37 8.97 -4.18 -10.07
N ALA A 38 9.24 -4.55 -11.33
CA ALA A 38 8.31 -4.33 -12.43
C ALA A 38 6.99 -5.09 -12.24
N GLU A 39 7.05 -6.34 -11.78
CA GLU A 39 5.86 -7.15 -11.45
C GLU A 39 5.06 -6.53 -10.30
N GLN A 40 5.74 -6.16 -9.21
CA GLN A 40 5.11 -5.54 -8.04
C GLN A 40 4.47 -4.19 -8.39
N LEU A 41 5.15 -3.34 -9.17
CA LEU A 41 4.57 -2.10 -9.68
C LEU A 41 3.37 -2.38 -10.58
N GLY A 42 3.42 -3.43 -11.40
CA GLY A 42 2.27 -3.88 -12.19
C GLY A 42 1.04 -4.11 -11.31
N HIS A 43 1.20 -4.89 -10.24
CA HIS A 43 0.13 -5.14 -9.28
C HIS A 43 -0.36 -3.89 -8.55
N ARG A 44 0.55 -3.02 -8.10
CA ARG A 44 0.18 -1.74 -7.47
C ARG A 44 -0.65 -0.88 -8.41
N LEU A 45 -0.22 -0.76 -9.66
CA LEU A 45 -0.90 0.06 -10.66
C LEU A 45 -2.26 -0.52 -11.03
N ASP A 46 -2.41 -1.85 -11.03
CA ASP A 46 -3.74 -2.49 -11.17
C ASP A 46 -4.68 -2.12 -10.02
N VAL A 47 -4.23 -2.24 -8.77
CA VAL A 47 -5.04 -1.87 -7.60
C VAL A 47 -5.34 -0.37 -7.58
N ALA A 48 -4.44 0.45 -8.13
CA ALA A 48 -4.62 1.89 -8.26
C ALA A 48 -5.53 2.34 -9.42
N ASP A 49 -6.18 1.39 -10.13
CA ASP A 49 -6.99 1.62 -11.33
C ASP A 49 -6.22 2.28 -12.51
N ILE A 50 -4.89 2.09 -12.57
CA ILE A 50 -4.01 2.59 -13.65
C ILE A 50 -3.76 1.47 -14.65
N THR A 51 -4.73 1.23 -15.54
CA THR A 51 -4.72 0.12 -16.50
C THR A 51 -3.99 0.44 -17.81
N GLU A 52 -4.04 1.69 -18.27
CA GLU A 52 -3.31 2.16 -19.44
C GLU A 52 -1.86 2.47 -19.07
N ARG A 53 -1.01 1.43 -19.14
CA ARG A 53 0.40 1.52 -18.75
C ARG A 53 1.32 0.64 -19.59
N SER A 54 2.61 0.96 -19.53
CA SER A 54 3.71 0.15 -20.01
C SER A 54 4.81 0.13 -18.96
N ILE A 55 5.31 -1.05 -18.61
CA ILE A 55 6.43 -1.22 -17.70
C ILE A 55 7.55 -1.91 -18.48
N SER A 56 8.74 -1.33 -18.44
CA SER A 56 9.92 -1.87 -19.12
C SER A 56 11.11 -1.88 -18.19
N THR A 57 12.00 -2.85 -18.37
CA THR A 57 13.21 -3.00 -17.56
C THR A 57 14.45 -2.89 -18.45
N ALA A 58 15.49 -2.24 -17.94
CA ALA A 58 16.77 -2.08 -18.63
C ALA A 58 17.91 -2.05 -17.60
N GLY A 59 18.59 -3.18 -17.40
CA GLY A 59 19.56 -3.34 -16.31
C GLY A 59 18.89 -3.09 -14.96
N ASP A 60 19.43 -2.15 -14.19
CA ASP A 60 18.92 -1.76 -12.86
C ASP A 60 17.90 -0.61 -12.93
N THR A 61 17.25 -0.45 -14.09
CA THR A 61 16.26 0.61 -14.33
C THR A 61 14.91 -0.01 -14.65
N VAL A 62 13.85 0.54 -14.04
CA VAL A 62 12.46 0.25 -14.38
C VAL A 62 11.81 1.54 -14.86
N THR A 63 11.27 1.53 -16.07
CA THR A 63 10.54 2.67 -16.64
C THR A 63 9.07 2.32 -16.70
N VAL A 64 8.25 3.12 -16.01
CA VAL A 64 6.80 3.05 -16.04
C VAL A 64 6.28 4.23 -16.87
N ARG A 65 5.49 3.95 -17.89
CA ARG A 65 4.70 4.94 -18.61
C ARG A 65 3.23 4.67 -18.38
N TYR A 66 2.42 5.69 -18.16
CA TYR A 66 1.00 5.50 -17.86
C TYR A 66 0.14 6.71 -18.23
N ASN A 67 -1.17 6.49 -18.33
CA ASN A 67 -2.16 7.55 -18.31
C ASN A 67 -2.81 7.59 -16.91
N PRO A 68 -2.87 8.76 -16.25
CA PRO A 68 -3.51 8.87 -14.95
C PRO A 68 -5.00 8.52 -15.04
N PRO A 69 -5.58 7.93 -13.97
CA PRO A 69 -6.98 7.56 -13.97
C PRO A 69 -7.85 8.82 -14.08
N LEU A 70 -8.97 8.73 -14.80
CA LEU A 70 -9.84 9.89 -15.02
C LEU A 70 -10.90 10.02 -13.93
N LYS A 71 -10.96 11.19 -13.28
CA LYS A 71 -12.02 11.60 -12.36
C LYS A 71 -12.85 12.73 -12.96
N GLY A 72 -14.11 12.45 -13.24
CA GLY A 72 -15.00 13.41 -13.94
C GLY A 72 -14.47 13.83 -15.31
N GLY A 73 -13.77 12.92 -16.02
CA GLY A 73 -13.17 13.17 -17.33
C GLY A 73 -11.84 13.94 -17.31
N LYS A 74 -11.26 14.19 -16.13
CA LYS A 74 -9.95 14.84 -15.99
C LYS A 74 -8.93 13.88 -15.36
N PRO A 75 -7.65 13.93 -15.74
CA PRO A 75 -6.59 13.17 -15.07
C PRO A 75 -6.59 13.44 -13.56
N SER A 76 -6.65 12.37 -12.76
CA SER A 76 -6.47 12.43 -11.31
C SER A 76 -4.99 12.35 -10.97
N ALA A 77 -4.59 12.97 -9.87
CA ALA A 77 -3.19 12.98 -9.44
C ALA A 77 -2.77 11.58 -8.97
N VAL A 78 -1.65 11.08 -9.48
CA VAL A 78 -1.02 9.85 -9.00
C VAL A 78 0.09 10.22 -8.03
N ARG A 79 0.04 9.65 -6.84
CA ARG A 79 1.00 9.91 -5.77
C ARG A 79 2.35 9.28 -6.11
N PRO A 80 3.47 10.01 -5.94
CA PRO A 80 4.79 9.47 -6.25
C PRO A 80 5.16 8.29 -5.34
N GLU A 81 4.58 8.21 -4.15
CA GLU A 81 4.77 7.07 -3.23
C GLU A 81 4.40 5.73 -3.87
N LEU A 82 3.45 5.70 -4.80
CA LEU A 82 3.03 4.47 -5.47
C LEU A 82 4.22 3.75 -6.16
N PHE A 83 5.19 4.53 -6.63
CA PHE A 83 6.34 4.04 -7.40
C PHE A 83 7.60 3.76 -6.57
N GLN A 84 7.77 4.42 -5.42
CA GLN A 84 9.05 4.40 -4.68
C GLN A 84 8.93 4.02 -3.21
N ALA A 85 7.75 4.17 -2.61
CA ALA A 85 7.58 3.82 -1.21
C ALA A 85 7.58 2.30 -1.08
N ALA A 86 8.27 1.76 -0.08
CA ALA A 86 8.37 0.32 0.09
C ALA A 86 6.99 -0.28 0.40
N GLY A 87 6.06 0.47 1.01
CA GLY A 87 4.72 0.00 1.34
C GLY A 87 4.71 -1.03 2.46
N VAL A 88 5.72 -1.01 3.32
CA VAL A 88 5.92 -1.98 4.39
C VAL A 88 5.01 -1.61 5.57
N LEU A 89 3.96 -2.40 5.77
CA LEU A 89 3.05 -2.30 6.89
C LEU A 89 3.67 -2.93 8.14
N GLY A 90 3.52 -2.25 9.28
CA GLY A 90 3.79 -2.82 10.59
C GLY A 90 2.75 -2.38 11.62
N MET A 91 2.10 -3.32 12.31
CA MET A 91 1.28 -3.02 13.48
C MET A 91 2.01 -3.44 14.75
N ARG A 92 2.14 -2.51 15.71
CA ARG A 92 2.98 -2.65 16.90
C ARG A 92 2.25 -2.13 18.14
N PRO A 93 2.32 -2.81 19.30
CA PRO A 93 1.72 -2.28 20.52
C PRO A 93 2.51 -1.06 21.01
N VAL A 94 1.82 -0.08 21.58
CA VAL A 94 2.46 1.02 22.30
C VAL A 94 2.83 0.50 23.68
N VAL A 95 4.12 0.49 23.99
CA VAL A 95 4.63 -0.01 25.28
C VAL A 95 4.87 1.10 26.29
N ALA A 96 5.09 2.34 25.83
CA ALA A 96 5.17 3.51 26.69
C ALA A 96 4.97 4.80 25.87
N VAL A 97 4.56 5.86 26.55
CA VAL A 97 4.65 7.24 26.05
C VAL A 97 5.85 7.89 26.75
N ALA A 98 6.86 8.27 25.98
CA ALA A 98 8.15 8.70 26.52
C ALA A 98 8.48 10.13 26.08
N ALA A 99 8.13 11.12 26.88
CA ALA A 99 8.47 12.51 26.58
C ALA A 99 9.99 12.69 26.43
N GLY A 100 10.43 13.20 25.28
CA GLY A 100 11.83 13.63 25.06
C GLY A 100 12.80 12.56 24.58
N SER A 101 12.33 11.36 24.20
CA SER A 101 13.18 10.38 23.49
C SER A 101 13.31 10.74 22.01
N SER A 102 14.50 10.61 21.43
CA SER A 102 14.69 10.76 19.99
C SER A 102 14.04 9.60 19.24
N ALA A 103 13.31 9.88 18.16
CA ALA A 103 12.80 8.86 17.26
C ALA A 103 13.94 7.96 16.75
N SER A 104 13.66 6.67 16.62
CA SER A 104 14.58 5.67 16.08
C SER A 104 14.00 5.08 14.80
N GLU A 105 14.85 4.44 14.00
CA GLU A 105 14.37 3.71 12.83
C GLU A 105 13.46 2.54 13.25
N CYS A 106 12.30 2.43 12.60
CA CYS A 106 11.28 1.43 12.90
C CYS A 106 11.17 0.45 11.74
N THR A 107 12.10 -0.50 11.67
CA THR A 107 12.00 -1.61 10.72
C THR A 107 11.04 -2.68 11.26
N VAL A 108 10.50 -3.51 10.36
CA VAL A 108 9.57 -4.59 10.71
C VAL A 108 10.19 -5.61 11.67
N ASP A 109 11.50 -5.86 11.55
CA ASP A 109 12.22 -6.85 12.34
C ASP A 109 12.79 -6.32 13.66
N ALA A 110 12.74 -5.00 13.88
CA ALA A 110 13.21 -4.42 15.13
C ALA A 110 12.42 -5.00 16.33
N PRO A 111 13.06 -5.33 17.47
CA PRO A 111 12.34 -5.83 18.65
C PRO A 111 11.53 -4.72 19.34
N SER A 112 11.96 -3.47 19.19
CA SER A 112 11.30 -2.25 19.66
C SER A 112 11.78 -1.06 18.86
N CYS A 113 11.03 0.04 18.83
CA CYS A 113 11.51 1.31 18.27
C CYS A 113 10.75 2.49 18.90
N THR A 114 11.15 3.72 18.57
CA THR A 114 10.48 4.94 19.03
C THR A 114 10.05 5.81 17.85
N VAL A 115 8.80 6.26 17.84
CA VAL A 115 8.26 7.17 16.82
C VAL A 115 7.74 8.45 17.44
N GLU A 116 7.72 9.53 16.67
CA GLU A 116 7.02 10.77 17.02
C GLU A 116 5.72 10.87 16.21
N THR A 117 4.61 11.19 16.87
CA THR A 117 3.31 11.43 16.21
C THR A 117 3.23 12.85 15.64
N ALA A 118 2.19 13.14 14.85
CA ALA A 118 1.94 14.49 14.34
C ALA A 118 1.73 15.52 15.47
N GLU A 119 1.24 15.07 16.62
CA GLU A 119 1.01 15.86 17.84
C GLU A 119 2.27 16.03 18.69
N LYS A 120 3.44 15.56 18.21
CA LYS A 120 4.72 15.55 18.93
C LYS A 120 4.73 14.67 20.18
N GLU A 121 3.83 13.68 20.23
CA GLU A 121 3.89 12.62 21.24
C GLU A 121 4.94 11.60 20.81
N THR A 122 5.81 11.19 21.72
CA THR A 122 6.82 10.17 21.44
C THR A 122 6.35 8.83 21.99
N LEU A 123 6.19 7.86 21.11
CA LEU A 123 5.70 6.52 21.45
C LEU A 123 6.83 5.51 21.37
N ALA A 124 7.06 4.77 22.46
CA ALA A 124 7.84 3.56 22.44
C ALA A 124 6.95 2.41 21.96
N LEU A 125 7.40 1.70 20.93
CA LEU A 125 6.69 0.62 20.28
C LEU A 125 7.40 -0.71 20.52
N GLY A 126 6.63 -1.75 20.82
CA GLY A 126 7.12 -3.13 20.85
C GLY A 126 7.34 -3.70 19.45
N ARG A 127 7.63 -5.00 19.35
CA ARG A 127 7.82 -5.68 18.07
C ARG A 127 6.59 -5.61 17.16
N SER A 128 6.79 -5.83 15.86
CA SER A 128 5.67 -5.98 14.93
C SER A 128 4.99 -7.33 15.09
N PHE A 129 3.65 -7.31 15.18
CA PHE A 129 2.82 -8.52 15.16
C PHE A 129 2.21 -8.73 13.78
N VAL A 130 1.72 -7.66 13.14
CA VAL A 130 1.08 -7.71 11.83
C VAL A 130 1.94 -6.98 10.80
N THR A 131 2.16 -7.59 9.64
CA THR A 131 2.98 -7.07 8.52
C THR A 131 2.30 -7.43 7.20
N ASN A 132 2.83 -7.00 6.04
CA ASN A 132 2.19 -7.29 4.75
C ASN A 132 1.96 -8.79 4.49
N LYS A 133 2.82 -9.69 5.00
CA LYS A 133 2.63 -11.16 4.84
C LYS A 133 1.35 -11.70 5.50
N HIS A 134 0.80 -10.92 6.44
CA HIS A 134 -0.42 -11.23 7.15
C HIS A 134 -1.67 -10.70 6.43
N LEU A 135 -1.50 -9.88 5.38
CA LEU A 135 -2.59 -9.36 4.57
C LEU A 135 -2.97 -10.37 3.49
N ARG A 136 -4.28 -10.59 3.37
CA ARG A 136 -4.91 -11.22 2.21
C ARG A 136 -5.20 -10.18 1.13
N ALA A 137 -5.68 -9.00 1.53
CA ALA A 137 -5.95 -7.89 0.63
C ALA A 137 -5.92 -6.54 1.37
N ALA A 138 -5.70 -5.47 0.63
CA ALA A 138 -5.96 -4.09 1.04
C ALA A 138 -6.83 -3.45 -0.05
N GLN A 139 -7.97 -2.87 0.32
CA GLN A 139 -8.95 -2.34 -0.64
C GLN A 139 -9.56 -1.03 -0.16
N PRO A 140 -9.83 -0.07 -1.06
CA PRO A 140 -10.63 1.10 -0.72
C PRO A 140 -12.08 0.69 -0.45
N VAL A 141 -12.66 1.20 0.63
CA VAL A 141 -14.07 0.97 0.96
C VAL A 141 -14.74 2.29 1.33
N ASP A 142 -16.00 2.43 0.95
CA ASP A 142 -16.87 3.48 1.45
C ASP A 142 -17.51 3.01 2.77
N ALA A 143 -17.01 3.56 3.88
CA ALA A 143 -17.53 3.35 5.21
C ALA A 143 -18.42 4.54 5.61
N GLN A 144 -19.72 4.42 5.35
CA GLN A 144 -20.74 5.41 5.75
C GLN A 144 -20.54 6.80 5.14
N GLY A 145 -20.16 6.87 3.86
CA GLY A 145 -19.90 8.10 3.13
C GLY A 145 -18.49 8.65 3.34
N GLN A 146 -17.59 7.89 3.98
CA GLN A 146 -16.19 8.23 4.18
C GLN A 146 -15.31 7.13 3.60
N TRP A 147 -14.30 7.49 2.81
CA TRP A 147 -13.37 6.49 2.28
C TRP A 147 -12.35 6.08 3.34
N ALA A 148 -12.15 4.77 3.41
CA ALA A 148 -11.17 4.11 4.27
C ALA A 148 -10.45 3.02 3.47
N VAL A 149 -9.34 2.52 4.02
CA VAL A 149 -8.68 1.31 3.51
C VAL A 149 -9.03 0.15 4.41
N GLN A 150 -9.76 -0.82 3.86
CA GLN A 150 -10.03 -2.10 4.49
C GLN A 150 -8.81 -3.00 4.31
N LEU A 151 -8.28 -3.47 5.42
CA LEU A 151 -7.28 -4.52 5.49
C LEU A 151 -7.99 -5.83 5.80
N ASP A 152 -7.81 -6.80 4.93
CA ASP A 152 -8.29 -8.16 5.09
C ASP A 152 -7.09 -9.04 5.44
N PHE A 153 -7.19 -9.80 6.53
CA PHE A 153 -6.10 -10.63 6.98
C PHE A 153 -6.23 -12.07 6.48
N THR A 154 -5.08 -12.74 6.34
CA THR A 154 -5.06 -14.20 6.22
C THR A 154 -5.44 -14.83 7.56
N LYS A 155 -5.61 -16.16 7.62
CA LYS A 155 -5.85 -16.86 8.89
C LYS A 155 -4.73 -16.60 9.91
N ASP A 156 -3.48 -16.68 9.46
CA ASP A 156 -2.31 -16.40 10.29
C ASP A 156 -2.26 -14.92 10.69
N GLY A 157 -2.67 -14.03 9.79
CA GLY A 157 -2.78 -12.61 10.08
C GLY A 157 -3.84 -12.27 11.12
N ALA A 158 -5.02 -12.92 11.06
CA ALA A 158 -6.05 -12.77 12.07
C ALA A 158 -5.57 -13.27 13.45
N ALA A 159 -4.82 -14.37 13.49
CA ALA A 159 -4.19 -14.85 14.73
C ALA A 159 -3.13 -13.88 15.27
N ALA A 160 -2.32 -13.29 14.39
CA ALA A 160 -1.34 -12.28 14.76
C ALA A 160 -2.01 -10.99 15.27
N LEU A 161 -3.08 -10.55 14.62
CA LEU A 161 -3.89 -9.40 15.05
C LEU A 161 -4.54 -9.68 16.40
N LYS A 162 -5.11 -10.87 16.61
CA LYS A 162 -5.64 -11.29 17.91
C LYS A 162 -4.57 -11.19 18.99
N THR A 163 -3.37 -11.69 18.71
CA THR A 163 -2.26 -11.63 19.68
C THR A 163 -1.88 -10.18 20.01
N LEU A 164 -1.87 -9.30 19.00
CA LEU A 164 -1.66 -7.87 19.20
C LEU A 164 -2.75 -7.25 20.08
N THR A 165 -4.02 -7.51 19.77
CA THR A 165 -5.15 -6.94 20.51
C THR A 165 -5.22 -7.47 21.93
N ASP A 166 -4.94 -8.76 22.15
CA ASP A 166 -4.86 -9.35 23.49
C ASP A 166 -3.77 -8.65 24.33
N ALA A 167 -2.64 -8.30 23.71
CA ALA A 167 -1.54 -7.62 24.38
C ALA A 167 -1.86 -6.17 24.79
N VAL A 168 -2.78 -5.50 24.09
CA VAL A 168 -3.13 -4.09 24.37
C VAL A 168 -4.47 -3.93 25.11
N ALA A 169 -5.45 -4.82 24.92
CA ALA A 169 -6.80 -4.69 25.48
C ALA A 169 -6.85 -4.84 27.01
N CYS A 170 -5.85 -5.50 27.60
CA CYS A 170 -5.77 -5.73 29.04
C CYS A 170 -4.81 -4.73 29.74
N GLN A 171 -4.37 -3.67 29.06
CA GLN A 171 -3.52 -2.65 29.67
C GLN A 171 -4.37 -1.71 30.53
N ASP A 172 -3.99 -1.56 31.80
CA ASP A 172 -4.66 -0.63 32.72
C ASP A 172 -4.40 0.84 32.36
N ASP A 173 -3.24 1.12 31.74
CA ASP A 173 -2.90 2.44 31.23
C ASP A 173 -3.49 2.65 29.83
N ALA A 174 -4.41 3.62 29.71
CA ALA A 174 -5.02 4.00 28.44
C ALA A 174 -4.00 4.42 27.38
N ALA A 175 -2.82 4.92 27.78
CA ALA A 175 -1.74 5.24 26.87
C ALA A 175 -1.10 3.99 26.23
N GLN A 176 -1.10 2.86 26.96
CA GLN A 176 -0.61 1.56 26.50
C GLN A 176 -1.72 0.70 25.86
N GLY A 177 -2.99 1.03 26.10
CA GLY A 177 -4.17 0.45 25.43
C GLY A 177 -4.30 0.85 23.96
N ARG A 178 -3.19 1.03 23.24
CA ARG A 178 -3.10 1.52 21.86
C ARG A 178 -2.15 0.62 21.07
N PHE A 179 -2.38 0.50 19.78
CA PHE A 179 -1.37 -0.03 18.87
C PHE A 179 -1.13 0.95 17.74
N ALA A 180 0.12 1.10 17.33
CA ALA A 180 0.52 1.93 16.20
C ALA A 180 0.43 1.13 14.90
N ILE A 181 -0.03 1.79 13.85
CA ILE A 181 0.04 1.34 12.46
C ILE A 181 1.12 2.18 11.78
N LEU A 182 2.11 1.50 11.20
CA LEU A 182 3.25 2.11 10.53
C LEU A 182 3.26 1.70 9.07
N VAL A 183 3.67 2.62 8.21
CA VAL A 183 4.00 2.37 6.81
C VAL A 183 5.40 2.91 6.54
N ASP A 184 6.30 2.05 6.08
CA ASP A 184 7.72 2.36 5.86
C ASP A 184 8.39 2.96 7.11
N GLY A 185 8.13 2.36 8.26
CA GLY A 185 8.66 2.80 9.56
C GLY A 185 8.12 4.13 10.07
N ARG A 186 7.22 4.79 9.34
CA ARG A 186 6.56 6.03 9.78
C ARG A 186 5.21 5.72 10.36
N ILE A 187 4.90 6.32 11.51
CA ILE A 187 3.58 6.18 12.13
C ILE A 187 2.52 6.84 11.26
N LEU A 188 1.47 6.07 10.95
CA LEU A 188 0.27 6.56 10.29
C LEU A 188 -0.76 6.98 11.33
N THR A 189 -1.01 6.10 12.30
CA THR A 189 -1.96 6.33 13.39
C THR A 189 -1.65 5.42 14.57
N ALA A 190 -2.12 5.78 15.76
CA ALA A 190 -2.08 4.95 16.96
C ALA A 190 -3.43 5.02 17.70
N PRO A 191 -4.49 4.37 17.19
CA PRO A 191 -5.80 4.41 17.83
C PRO A 191 -5.76 3.74 19.21
N VAL A 192 -6.61 4.23 20.12
CA VAL A 192 -6.93 3.54 21.37
C VAL A 192 -7.85 2.37 21.04
N LEU A 193 -7.49 1.19 21.54
CA LEU A 193 -8.33 0.00 21.38
C LEU A 193 -9.38 -0.01 22.49
N SER A 194 -10.64 0.16 22.10
CA SER A 194 -11.79 0.05 23.01
C SER A 194 -12.41 -1.35 22.90
N LEU A 195 -11.69 -2.36 23.40
CA LEU A 195 -12.19 -3.73 23.54
C LEU A 195 -12.12 -4.15 25.01
N GLU A 196 -13.02 -5.03 25.43
CA GLU A 196 -12.88 -5.70 26.72
C GLU A 196 -11.61 -6.56 26.74
N CYS A 197 -10.98 -6.73 27.89
CA CYS A 197 -9.82 -7.61 28.03
C CYS A 197 -10.17 -9.04 27.59
N GLY A 198 -9.39 -9.60 26.67
CA GLY A 198 -9.66 -10.87 25.99
C GLY A 198 -10.50 -10.76 24.73
N GLY A 199 -11.00 -9.56 24.40
CA GLY A 199 -11.61 -9.23 23.12
C GLY A 199 -10.57 -9.16 22.00
N SER A 200 -11.01 -9.47 20.79
CA SER A 200 -10.16 -9.45 19.59
C SER A 200 -10.86 -8.70 18.47
N LEU A 201 -10.06 -8.01 17.66
CA LEU A 201 -10.52 -7.60 16.33
C LEU A 201 -10.73 -8.85 15.47
N GLY A 202 -11.60 -8.74 14.48
CA GLY A 202 -11.93 -9.84 13.55
C GLY A 202 -10.80 -10.16 12.58
N ASP A 203 -11.16 -10.74 11.43
CA ASP A 203 -10.23 -11.03 10.35
C ASP A 203 -9.96 -9.82 9.44
N SER A 204 -10.39 -8.63 9.87
CA SER A 204 -10.28 -7.40 9.08
C SER A 204 -10.16 -6.16 9.98
N ALA A 205 -9.56 -5.10 9.45
CA ALA A 205 -9.39 -3.81 10.13
C ALA A 205 -9.49 -2.65 9.13
N GLN A 206 -9.93 -1.48 9.58
CA GLN A 206 -10.05 -0.30 8.72
C GLN A 206 -9.07 0.80 9.13
N ILE A 207 -8.40 1.37 8.14
CA ILE A 207 -7.63 2.60 8.28
C ILE A 207 -8.47 3.75 7.71
N ALA A 208 -9.02 4.57 8.60
CA ALA A 208 -9.70 5.80 8.25
C ALA A 208 -8.74 7.00 8.35
N GLY A 209 -9.07 8.11 7.67
CA GLY A 209 -8.24 9.31 7.71
C GLY A 209 -8.75 10.50 6.90
N GLY A 210 -10.06 10.54 6.59
CA GLY A 210 -10.61 11.59 5.72
C GLY A 210 -10.10 11.51 4.28
N LEU A 211 -9.73 10.30 3.84
CA LEU A 211 -9.29 10.04 2.47
C LEU A 211 -10.45 10.28 1.52
N ASP A 212 -10.15 10.73 0.31
CA ASP A 212 -11.06 10.56 -0.81
C ASP A 212 -10.91 9.17 -1.46
N ARG A 213 -11.75 8.87 -2.46
CA ARG A 213 -11.71 7.58 -3.16
C ARG A 213 -10.33 7.29 -3.76
N ASP A 214 -9.72 8.26 -4.44
CA ASP A 214 -8.48 8.05 -5.17
C ASP A 214 -7.33 7.87 -4.18
N GLU A 215 -7.33 8.64 -3.10
CA GLU A 215 -6.35 8.52 -2.02
C GLU A 215 -6.45 7.16 -1.32
N ALA A 216 -7.65 6.67 -1.02
CA ALA A 216 -7.87 5.34 -0.46
C ALA A 216 -7.44 4.24 -1.44
N THR A 217 -7.76 4.38 -2.72
CA THR A 217 -7.36 3.44 -3.78
C THR A 217 -5.84 3.35 -3.90
N GLN A 218 -5.15 4.49 -3.98
CA GLN A 218 -3.69 4.52 -4.09
C GLN A 218 -3.00 4.06 -2.79
N PHE A 219 -3.60 4.33 -1.63
CA PHE A 219 -3.07 3.85 -0.35
C PHE A 219 -3.26 2.34 -0.18
N ALA A 220 -4.39 1.79 -0.63
CA ALA A 220 -4.60 0.35 -0.68
C ALA A 220 -3.57 -0.34 -1.61
N ALA A 221 -3.33 0.24 -2.78
CA ALA A 221 -2.31 -0.23 -3.72
C ALA A 221 -0.90 -0.23 -3.12
N LEU A 222 -0.54 0.79 -2.35
CA LEU A 222 0.75 0.83 -1.65
C LEU A 222 0.94 -0.37 -0.71
N LEU A 223 -0.11 -0.78 0.00
CA LEU A 223 -0.05 -1.84 1.01
C LEU A 223 -0.18 -3.26 0.43
N SER A 224 -0.81 -3.40 -0.74
CA SER A 224 -1.10 -4.70 -1.36
C SER A 224 0.17 -5.45 -1.78
N THR A 225 1.21 -4.72 -2.18
CA THR A 225 2.42 -5.34 -2.73
C THR A 225 3.64 -4.49 -2.38
N PRO A 226 4.42 -4.85 -1.34
CA PRO A 226 5.62 -4.11 -0.98
C PRO A 226 6.69 -4.13 -2.07
N LEU A 227 7.45 -3.04 -2.19
CA LEU A 227 8.65 -2.98 -3.01
C LEU A 227 9.89 -3.31 -2.17
N PRO A 228 10.94 -3.91 -2.76
CA PRO A 228 12.25 -4.01 -2.16
C PRO A 228 12.79 -2.66 -1.68
N GLU A 229 13.60 -2.70 -0.63
CA GLU A 229 14.33 -1.52 -0.19
C GLU A 229 15.32 -1.04 -1.27
N GLY A 230 15.57 0.27 -1.31
CA GLY A 230 16.54 0.85 -2.25
C GLY A 230 15.98 1.22 -3.64
N VAL A 231 14.67 1.07 -3.87
CA VAL A 231 14.02 1.64 -5.06
C VAL A 231 13.98 3.17 -4.95
N THR A 232 14.41 3.87 -6.01
CA THR A 232 14.48 5.34 -6.03
C THR A 232 14.01 5.91 -7.37
N VAL A 233 13.25 7.01 -7.34
CA VAL A 233 12.90 7.74 -8.57
C VAL A 233 14.10 8.53 -9.06
N VAL A 234 14.48 8.30 -10.32
CA VAL A 234 15.57 9.00 -11.01
C VAL A 234 15.02 10.16 -11.85
N SER A 235 13.84 9.97 -12.44
CA SER A 235 13.17 10.98 -13.26
C SER A 235 11.66 10.76 -13.23
N SER A 236 10.90 11.86 -13.29
CA SER A 236 9.46 11.85 -13.51
C SER A 236 9.11 12.97 -14.49
N LYS A 237 8.28 12.66 -15.49
CA LYS A 237 7.80 13.59 -16.50
C LYS A 237 6.28 13.40 -16.66
N PRO A 238 5.49 14.47 -16.58
CA PRO A 238 4.09 14.47 -17.01
C PRO A 238 3.96 14.59 -18.53
#